data_AF-A0A7X7WMJ9-F1
#
_entry.id   AF-A0A7X7WMJ9-F1
#
_cell.length_a   1.000
_cell.length_b   1.000
_cell.length_c   1.000
_cell.angle_alpha   90.00
_cell.angle_beta   90.00
_cell.angle_gamma   90.00
#
_symmetry.space_group_name_H-M   'P 1'
#
loop_
_entity.id
_entity.type
_entity.pdbx_description
1 polymer ?
#
loop_
_entity_poly.entity_id
_entity_poly.type
_entity_poly.pdbx_seq_one_letter_code
_entity_poly.pdbx_strand_id
1 'polypeptide(L)'
;MAQKNFIRDRIPAEKGDIIITFIGHGTLMLEYNKTILHIDPWSRLADYSTLPKADIVLITHGHRDHFDTTAIAAVRKPETQVVLTPEVYSILGKGIVMGNGDRKEVSGIVIDAVPA
;
A
#
# COMPACT_ATOMS: atom_id res chain seq x y z
N MET A 1 -18.95 -2.94 8.74
CA MET A 1 -19.30 -1.78 7.90
C MET A 1 -18.03 -1.01 7.63
N ALA A 2 -17.81 -0.53 6.41
CA ALA A 2 -16.63 0.28 6.08
C ALA A 2 -16.60 1.56 6.95
N GLN A 3 -15.44 1.86 7.54
CA GLN A 3 -15.28 3.02 8.41
C GLN A 3 -15.31 4.32 7.59
N LYS A 4 -16.14 5.29 8.02
CA LYS A 4 -16.34 6.56 7.29
C LYS A 4 -15.35 7.67 7.66
N ASN A 5 -14.75 7.59 8.86
CA ASN A 5 -13.76 8.54 9.36
C ASN A 5 -12.55 7.76 9.88
N PHE A 6 -11.44 7.87 9.17
CA PHE A 6 -10.16 7.28 9.58
C PHE A 6 -9.38 8.24 10.46
N ILE A 7 -8.73 7.69 11.48
CA ILE A 7 -7.75 8.43 12.29
C ILE A 7 -6.54 8.71 11.39
N ARG A 8 -5.92 9.88 11.58
CA ARG A 8 -4.75 10.29 10.83
C ARG A 8 -3.69 10.86 11.74
N ASP A 9 -2.44 10.46 11.48
CA ASP A 9 -1.27 11.13 12.01
C ASP A 9 -0.62 11.98 10.91
N ARG A 10 0.07 13.02 11.35
CA ARG A 10 0.83 13.93 10.50
C ARG A 10 2.24 14.05 11.06
N ILE A 11 3.22 13.70 10.24
CA ILE A 11 4.64 13.79 10.58
C ILE A 11 5.30 14.81 9.64
N PRO A 12 5.84 15.94 10.15
CA PRO A 12 6.57 16.88 9.31
C PRO A 12 7.80 16.22 8.67
N ALA A 13 8.01 16.47 7.38
CA ALA A 13 9.21 16.04 6.65
C ALA A 13 9.67 17.13 5.66
N GLU A 14 10.87 16.97 5.10
CA GLU A 14 11.55 18.00 4.31
C GLU A 14 10.73 18.48 3.09
N LYS A 15 10.05 17.56 2.38
CA LYS A 15 9.26 17.88 1.17
C LYS A 15 7.76 18.01 1.43
N GLY A 16 7.40 18.32 2.68
CA GLY A 16 6.01 18.37 3.14
C GLY A 16 5.71 17.25 4.12
N ASP A 17 4.52 17.26 4.69
CA ASP A 17 4.14 16.28 5.70
C ASP A 17 3.96 14.88 5.11
N ILE A 18 4.29 13.87 5.91
CA ILE A 18 3.82 12.50 5.73
C ILE A 18 2.49 12.38 6.49
N ILE A 19 1.43 12.06 5.77
CA ILE A 19 0.11 11.79 6.35
C ILE A 19 -0.08 10.27 6.39
N ILE A 20 -0.33 9.74 7.59
CA ILE A 20 -0.61 8.31 7.79
C ILE A 20 -2.08 8.19 8.15
N THR A 21 -2.85 7.50 7.32
CA THR A 21 -4.26 7.21 7.57
C THR A 21 -4.40 5.76 8.02
N PHE A 22 -4.92 5.56 9.23
CA PHE A 22 -5.15 4.24 9.81
C PHE A 22 -6.48 3.69 9.32
N ILE A 23 -6.43 2.76 8.36
CA ILE A 23 -7.63 2.11 7.81
C ILE A 23 -8.14 1.03 8.76
N GLY A 24 -7.22 0.27 9.37
CA GLY A 24 -7.50 -0.76 10.38
C GLY A 24 -6.62 -1.99 10.18
N HIS A 25 -6.50 -2.85 11.19
CA HIS A 25 -5.61 -4.03 11.13
C HIS A 25 -4.16 -3.62 10.77
N GLY A 26 -3.51 -4.31 9.82
CA GLY A 26 -2.24 -3.90 9.22
C GLY A 26 -2.36 -2.96 8.01
N THR A 27 -3.57 -2.50 7.68
CA THR A 27 -3.82 -1.66 6.51
C THR A 27 -3.61 -0.18 6.81
N LEU A 28 -2.76 0.46 6.01
CA LEU A 28 -2.47 1.89 6.07
C LEU A 28 -2.60 2.54 4.69
N MET A 29 -2.95 3.82 4.67
CA MET A 29 -2.76 4.67 3.48
C MET A 29 -1.84 5.82 3.84
N LEU A 30 -0.77 6.00 3.07
CA LEU A 30 0.20 7.07 3.26
C LEU A 30 0.11 8.07 2.12
N GLU A 31 0.27 9.34 2.45
CA GLU A 31 0.45 10.42 1.49
C GLU A 31 1.73 11.18 1.84
N TYR A 32 2.61 11.33 0.85
CA TYR A 32 3.83 12.12 1.00
C TYR A 32 4.23 12.71 -0.35
N ASN A 33 4.48 14.02 -0.40
CA ASN A 33 4.90 14.73 -1.62
C ASN A 33 4.02 14.38 -2.85
N LYS A 34 2.70 14.34 -2.66
CA LYS A 34 1.67 13.97 -3.66
C LYS A 34 1.68 12.49 -4.11
N THR A 35 2.54 11.64 -3.54
CA THR A 35 2.54 10.20 -3.77
C THR A 35 1.60 9.52 -2.78
N ILE A 36 0.67 8.72 -3.28
CA ILE A 36 -0.26 7.90 -2.49
C ILE A 36 0.22 6.46 -2.44
N LEU A 37 0.39 5.93 -1.23
CA LEU A 37 0.71 4.53 -0.99
C LEU A 37 -0.44 3.84 -0.26
N HIS A 38 -0.85 2.67 -0.73
CA HIS A 38 -1.74 1.77 0.00
C HIS A 38 -0.96 0.55 0.46
N ILE A 39 -0.96 0.28 1.76
CA ILE A 39 -0.29 -0.86 2.39
C ILE A 39 -1.36 -1.86 2.78
N ASP A 40 -1.22 -3.10 2.28
CA ASP A 40 -2.10 -4.23 2.59
C ASP A 40 -3.60 -3.89 2.51
N PRO A 41 -4.08 -3.33 1.37
CA PRO A 41 -5.47 -2.90 1.24
C PRO A 41 -6.41 -4.11 1.36
N TRP A 42 -7.36 -4.04 2.29
CA TRP A 42 -8.34 -5.10 2.56
C TRP A 42 -9.79 -4.58 2.50
N SER A 43 -10.58 -5.09 1.55
CA SER A 43 -11.90 -4.57 1.18
C SER A 43 -12.94 -4.62 2.31
N ARG A 44 -12.68 -5.35 3.39
CA ARG A 44 -13.56 -5.42 4.56
C ARG A 44 -13.49 -4.17 5.45
N LEU A 45 -12.44 -3.36 5.34
CA LEU A 45 -12.20 -2.22 6.24
C LEU A 45 -12.68 -0.88 5.68
N ALA A 46 -12.69 -0.71 4.36
CA ALA A 46 -13.00 0.55 3.70
C ALA A 46 -13.71 0.35 2.36
N ASP A 47 -14.42 1.38 1.90
CA ASP A 47 -14.83 1.50 0.51
C ASP A 47 -13.69 2.12 -0.30
N TYR A 48 -12.80 1.28 -0.82
CA TYR A 48 -11.62 1.70 -1.58
C TYR A 48 -11.95 2.41 -2.90
N SER A 49 -13.19 2.32 -3.39
CA SER A 49 -13.60 3.08 -4.58
C SER A 49 -13.62 4.59 -4.32
N THR A 50 -13.77 4.99 -3.05
CA THR A 50 -13.82 6.39 -2.60
C THR A 50 -12.48 6.94 -2.13
N LEU A 51 -11.46 6.08 -1.99
CA LEU A 51 -10.12 6.48 -1.56
C LEU A 51 -9.27 6.99 -2.75
N PRO A 52 -8.27 7.83 -2.50
CA PRO A 52 -7.32 8.25 -3.52
C PRO A 52 -6.65 7.06 -4.22
N LYS A 53 -6.47 7.18 -5.54
CA LYS A 53 -5.80 6.16 -6.35
C LYS A 53 -4.32 6.07 -5.97
N ALA A 54 -3.83 4.84 -5.86
CA ALA A 54 -2.47 4.54 -5.46
C ALA A 54 -1.47 4.87 -6.57
N ASP A 55 -0.36 5.50 -6.21
CA ASP A 55 0.87 5.45 -7.00
C ASP A 55 1.64 4.16 -6.72
N ILE A 56 1.62 3.70 -5.46
CA ILE A 56 2.24 2.45 -5.02
C ILE A 56 1.24 1.64 -4.18
N VAL A 57 1.17 0.35 -4.43
CA VAL A 57 0.52 -0.62 -3.54
C VAL A 57 1.59 -1.56 -2.99
N LEU A 58 1.68 -1.69 -1.67
CA LEU A 58 2.61 -2.59 -0.97
C LEU A 58 1.82 -3.76 -0.40
N ILE A 59 2.25 -4.99 -0.71
CA ILE A 59 1.67 -6.23 -0.15
C ILE A 59 2.75 -6.98 0.64
N THR A 60 2.53 -7.13 1.93
CA THR A 60 3.52 -7.71 2.86
C THR A 60 3.60 -9.23 2.79
N HIS A 61 2.48 -9.94 2.61
CA HIS A 61 2.43 -11.41 2.51
C HIS A 61 1.10 -11.92 1.94
N GLY A 62 1.00 -13.24 1.70
CA GLY A 62 -0.13 -13.86 0.98
C GLY A 62 -1.43 -14.07 1.76
N HIS A 63 -1.52 -13.71 3.05
CA HIS A 63 -2.77 -13.87 3.81
C HIS A 63 -3.86 -12.92 3.34
N ARG A 64 -5.12 -13.37 3.37
CA ARG A 64 -6.26 -12.66 2.77
C ARG A 64 -6.56 -11.29 3.38
N ASP A 65 -6.24 -11.09 4.64
CA ASP A 65 -6.36 -9.83 5.38
C ASP A 65 -5.25 -8.82 5.04
N HIS A 66 -4.27 -9.21 4.23
CA HIS A 66 -3.19 -8.36 3.70
C HIS A 66 -3.09 -8.36 2.16
N PHE A 67 -3.57 -9.42 1.52
CA PHE A 67 -3.61 -9.59 0.07
C PHE A 67 -5.05 -9.76 -0.43
N ASP A 68 -5.69 -8.64 -0.78
CA ASP A 68 -7.04 -8.60 -1.33
C ASP A 68 -7.07 -7.98 -2.73
N THR A 69 -7.20 -8.83 -3.75
CA THR A 69 -7.22 -8.40 -5.16
C THR A 69 -8.37 -7.44 -5.49
N THR A 70 -9.47 -7.47 -4.72
CA THR A 70 -10.60 -6.55 -4.91
C THR A 70 -10.24 -5.14 -4.47
N ALA A 71 -9.63 -5.00 -3.28
CA ALA A 71 -9.19 -3.71 -2.77
C ALA A 71 -8.04 -3.14 -3.61
N ILE A 72 -7.09 -3.99 -4.01
CA ILE A 72 -6.01 -3.62 -4.93
C ILE A 72 -6.59 -3.08 -6.24
N ALA A 73 -7.54 -3.79 -6.86
CA ALA A 73 -8.16 -3.32 -8.11
C ALA A 73 -8.88 -1.97 -7.94
N ALA A 74 -9.55 -1.75 -6.80
CA ALA A 74 -10.29 -0.52 -6.54
C ALA A 74 -9.40 0.72 -6.44
N VAL A 75 -8.15 0.60 -5.96
CA VAL A 75 -7.23 1.75 -5.82
C VAL A 75 -6.28 1.96 -6.99
N ARG A 76 -6.14 0.98 -7.89
CA ARG A 76 -5.19 1.06 -9.00
C ARG A 76 -5.63 2.03 -10.10
N LYS A 77 -4.63 2.65 -10.70
CA LYS A 77 -4.63 3.36 -12.00
C LYS A 77 -3.57 2.71 -12.91
N PRO A 78 -3.52 3.00 -14.22
CA PRO A 78 -2.59 2.34 -15.14
C PRO A 78 -1.12 2.42 -14.70
N GLU A 79 -0.73 3.52 -14.07
CA GLU A 79 0.64 3.79 -13.63
C GLU A 79 0.98 3.22 -12.24
N THR A 80 0.01 2.65 -11.53
CA THR A 80 0.23 2.13 -10.17
C THR A 80 1.27 1.02 -10.17
N GLN A 81 2.31 1.19 -9.36
CA GLN A 81 3.31 0.17 -9.09
C GLN A 81 2.82 -0.73 -7.95
N VAL A 82 2.76 -2.04 -8.17
CA VAL A 82 2.45 -3.01 -7.10
C VAL A 82 3.75 -3.67 -6.69
N VAL A 83 4.18 -3.45 -5.46
CA VAL A 83 5.38 -4.03 -4.86
C VAL A 83 4.94 -5.12 -3.89
N LEU A 84 5.53 -6.30 -3.98
CA LEU A 84 5.06 -7.48 -3.29
C LEU A 84 6.19 -8.50 -3.06
N THR A 85 5.93 -9.49 -2.21
CA THR A 85 6.87 -10.57 -1.93
C THR A 85 6.91 -11.63 -3.05
N PRO A 86 7.97 -12.47 -3.11
CA PRO A 86 8.00 -13.60 -4.05
C PRO A 86 6.80 -14.54 -3.92
N GLU A 87 6.31 -14.77 -2.70
CA GLU A 87 5.12 -15.61 -2.44
C GLU A 87 3.87 -15.05 -3.14
N VAL A 88 3.60 -13.76 -2.95
CA VAL A 88 2.43 -13.11 -3.56
C VAL A 88 2.59 -13.06 -5.09
N TYR A 89 3.82 -12.89 -5.59
CA TYR A 89 4.09 -12.93 -7.03
C TYR A 89 3.73 -14.28 -7.64
N SER A 90 4.05 -15.39 -6.97
CA SER A 90 3.69 -16.73 -7.44
C SER A 90 2.19 -16.93 -7.60
N ILE A 91 1.36 -16.15 -6.90
CA ILE A 91 -0.11 -16.17 -7.01
C ILE A 91 -0.61 -15.17 -8.06
N LEU A 92 -0.09 -13.93 -8.04
CA LEU A 92 -0.61 -12.82 -8.86
C LEU A 92 -0.01 -12.77 -10.27
N GLY A 93 1.20 -13.28 -10.46
CA GLY A 93 1.93 -13.32 -11.74
C GLY A 93 2.40 -11.97 -12.28
N LYS A 94 2.27 -10.89 -11.51
CA LYS A 94 2.66 -9.53 -11.91
C LYS A 94 2.95 -8.66 -10.70
N GLY A 95 3.80 -7.65 -10.89
CA GLY A 95 4.24 -6.73 -9.84
C GLY A 95 5.76 -6.65 -9.77
N ILE A 96 6.25 -5.75 -8.94
CA ILE A 96 7.65 -5.64 -8.59
C ILE A 96 7.90 -6.57 -7.40
N VAL A 97 8.71 -7.60 -7.61
CA VAL A 97 9.10 -8.53 -6.55
C VAL A 97 10.21 -7.90 -5.71
N MET A 98 10.06 -7.94 -4.39
CA MET A 98 11.11 -7.64 -3.42
C MET A 98 11.15 -8.73 -2.34
N GLY A 99 12.33 -9.33 -2.15
CA GLY A 99 12.64 -10.27 -1.07
C GLY A 99 13.38 -9.60 0.09
N ASN A 100 13.61 -10.38 1.16
CA ASN A 100 14.32 -9.89 2.33
C ASN A 100 15.72 -9.37 1.98
N GLY A 101 16.02 -8.14 2.40
CA GLY A 101 17.29 -7.45 2.14
C GLY A 101 17.29 -6.59 0.87
N ASP A 102 16.24 -6.67 0.05
CA ASP A 102 16.15 -5.84 -1.15
C ASP A 102 15.92 -4.38 -0.81
N ARG A 103 16.60 -3.50 -1.55
CA ARG A 103 16.41 -2.05 -1.54
C ARG A 103 16.09 -1.56 -2.92
N LYS A 104 14.99 -0.83 -3.08
CA LYS A 104 14.54 -0.32 -4.39
C LYS A 104 13.87 1.04 -4.29
N GLU A 105 14.13 1.89 -5.28
CA GLU A 105 13.36 3.12 -5.46
C GLU A 105 12.17 2.86 -6.39
N VAL A 106 10.98 3.23 -5.94
CA VAL A 106 9.71 3.11 -6.67
C VAL A 106 8.99 4.43 -6.58
N SER A 107 8.73 5.06 -7.73
CA SER A 107 8.04 6.35 -7.82
C SER A 107 8.65 7.45 -6.92
N GLY A 108 9.98 7.48 -6.78
CA GLY A 108 10.69 8.46 -5.94
C GLY A 108 10.72 8.13 -4.44
N ILE A 109 10.20 6.96 -4.03
CA ILE A 109 10.23 6.46 -2.65
C ILE A 109 11.19 5.27 -2.58
N VAL A 110 12.16 5.34 -1.67
CA VAL A 110 13.04 4.20 -1.37
C VAL A 110 12.30 3.25 -0.43
N ILE A 111 12.28 1.97 -0.78
CA ILE A 111 11.67 0.88 -0.03
C ILE A 111 12.79 -0.11 0.32
N ASP A 112 12.89 -0.45 1.60
CA ASP A 112 13.76 -1.50 2.13
C ASP A 112 12.87 -2.66 2.60
N ALA A 113 13.03 -3.83 2.01
CA ALA A 113 12.30 -5.04 2.42
C ALA A 113 13.09 -5.76 3.52
N VAL A 114 12.46 -5.95 4.68
CA VAL A 114 13.08 -6.57 5.86
C VAL A 114 12.36 -7.88 6.23
N PRO A 115 13.04 -8.85 6.89
CA PRO A 115 12.40 -10.07 7.37
C PRO A 115 11.26 -9.77 8.36
N ALA A 116 10.17 -10.53 8.26
CA ALA A 116 9.00 -10.50 9.15
C ALA A 116 8.41 -11.91 9.33
#